data_AF-A0A8D1FHF0-F1
#
_entry.id   AF-A0A8D1FHF0-F1
#
_cell.length_a   1.000
_cell.length_b   1.000
_cell.length_c   1.000
_cell.angle_alpha   90.00
_cell.angle_beta   90.00
_cell.angle_gamma   90.00
#
_symmetry.space_group_name_H-M   'P 1'
#
loop_
_entity.id
_entity.type
_entity.pdbx_description
1 polymer ?
#
loop_
_entity_poly.entity_id
_entity_poly.type
_entity_poly.pdbx_seq_one_letter_code
_entity_poly.pdbx_strand_id
1 'polypeptide(L)'
;MAWRLTLFVLLGLVAAVGGARAKSDMLNVCMDAKHHKPKPSPEDKLHDQCSPWRKNSCCSVNTSLEAHKDISYLYRFNWDHCGKMEPACKRHFIQDTCL
;
A
#
# COMPACT_ATOMS: atom_id res chain seq x y z
N MET A 1 -14.09 -46.31 17.73
CA MET A 1 -13.61 -45.89 16.39
C MET A 1 -14.19 -44.56 15.94
N ALA A 2 -15.52 -44.37 15.93
CA ALA A 2 -16.18 -43.12 15.49
C ALA A 2 -15.73 -41.84 16.22
N TRP A 3 -15.50 -41.91 17.55
CA TRP A 3 -15.03 -40.77 18.36
C TRP A 3 -13.67 -40.21 17.94
N ARG A 4 -12.76 -41.08 17.47
CA ARG A 4 -11.44 -40.64 16.99
C ARG A 4 -11.57 -39.93 15.64
N LEU A 5 -12.41 -40.47 14.75
CA LEU A 5 -12.70 -39.86 13.45
C LEU A 5 -13.37 -38.49 13.60
N THR A 6 -14.34 -38.33 14.51
CA THR A 6 -14.96 -37.03 14.78
C THR A 6 -13.97 -36.01 15.35
N LEU A 7 -13.07 -36.43 16.24
CA LEU A 7 -11.97 -35.58 16.75
C LEU A 7 -11.03 -35.11 15.64
N PHE A 8 -10.62 -36.00 14.74
CA PHE A 8 -9.76 -35.63 13.61
C PHE A 8 -10.47 -34.68 12.63
N VAL A 9 -11.77 -34.89 12.36
CA VAL A 9 -12.58 -33.98 11.53
C VAL A 9 -12.72 -32.60 12.18
N LEU A 10 -13.00 -32.54 13.49
CA LEU A 10 -13.08 -31.29 14.23
C LEU A 10 -11.73 -30.54 14.25
N LEU A 11 -10.61 -31.24 14.46
CA LEU A 11 -9.28 -30.63 14.41
C LEU A 11 -8.96 -30.05 13.02
N GLY A 12 -9.31 -30.79 11.96
CA GLY A 12 -9.14 -30.33 10.57
C GLY A 12 -9.95 -29.08 10.24
N LEU A 13 -11.21 -29.01 10.71
CA LEU A 13 -12.07 -27.83 10.55
C LEU A 13 -11.50 -26.59 11.25
N VAL A 14 -11.01 -26.74 12.48
CA VAL A 14 -10.41 -25.61 13.24
C VAL A 14 -9.15 -25.09 12.54
N ALA A 15 -8.29 -25.98 12.03
CA ALA A 15 -7.08 -25.59 11.30
C ALA A 15 -7.39 -24.83 10.00
N ALA A 16 -8.41 -25.28 9.24
CA ALA A 16 -8.84 -24.61 8.01
C ALA A 16 -9.39 -23.19 8.25
N VAL A 17 -10.15 -22.99 9.33
CA VAL A 17 -10.71 -21.67 9.70
C VAL A 17 -9.62 -20.71 10.17
N GLY A 18 -8.62 -21.19 10.93
CA GLY A 18 -7.50 -20.36 11.40
C GLY A 18 -6.62 -19.80 10.27
N GLY A 19 -6.32 -20.62 9.26
CA GLY A 19 -5.50 -20.20 8.11
C GLY A 19 -6.17 -19.16 7.20
N ALA A 20 -7.50 -19.20 7.07
CA ALA A 20 -8.24 -18.24 6.23
C ALA A 20 -8.27 -16.82 6.82
N ARG A 21 -8.32 -16.69 8.16
CA ARG A 21 -8.45 -15.41 8.87
C ARG A 21 -7.18 -14.55 8.77
N ALA A 22 -6.00 -15.16 8.87
CA ALA A 22 -4.74 -14.43 8.76
C ALA A 22 -4.52 -13.80 7.36
N LYS A 23 -5.13 -14.38 6.31
CA LYS A 23 -5.02 -13.87 4.93
C LYS A 23 -5.93 -12.66 4.67
N SER A 24 -7.12 -12.62 5.27
CA SER A 24 -8.05 -11.48 5.09
C SER A 24 -7.53 -10.21 5.76
N ASP A 25 -6.81 -10.35 6.88
CA ASP A 25 -6.31 -9.21 7.67
C ASP A 25 -5.17 -8.46 6.98
N MET A 26 -4.61 -9.02 5.89
CA MET A 26 -3.53 -8.42 5.09
C MET A 26 -4.03 -7.71 3.83
N LEU A 27 -5.33 -7.84 3.51
CA LEU A 27 -5.92 -7.22 2.32
C LEU A 27 -6.59 -5.91 2.69
N ASN A 28 -6.50 -4.92 1.80
CA ASN A 28 -7.15 -3.61 1.96
C ASN A 28 -6.76 -2.91 3.28
N VAL A 29 -5.47 -2.96 3.61
CA VAL A 29 -4.85 -2.25 4.74
C VAL A 29 -3.80 -1.29 4.21
N CYS A 30 -3.51 -0.25 4.99
CA CYS A 30 -2.36 0.63 4.76
C CYS A 30 -1.26 0.25 5.73
N MET A 31 -0.01 0.36 5.30
CA MET A 31 1.12 0.26 6.23
C MET A 31 1.11 1.44 7.20
N ASP A 32 1.57 1.19 8.44
CA ASP A 32 1.81 2.26 9.40
C ASP A 32 3.16 2.93 9.10
N ALA A 33 3.13 3.94 8.23
CA ALA A 33 4.30 4.66 7.78
C ALA A 33 4.03 6.17 7.72
N LYS A 34 5.12 6.95 7.62
CA LYS A 34 5.15 8.40 7.85
C LYS A 34 4.02 9.23 7.21
N HIS A 35 3.59 8.88 5.99
CA HIS A 35 2.58 9.62 5.22
C HIS A 35 1.40 8.77 4.76
N HIS A 36 1.27 7.56 5.31
CA HIS A 36 0.14 6.69 5.00
C HIS A 36 -1.06 7.07 5.86
N LYS A 37 -2.26 6.94 5.28
CA LYS A 37 -3.52 6.99 6.02
C LYS A 37 -3.64 5.74 6.91
N PRO A 38 -4.42 5.80 8.00
CA PRO A 38 -4.66 4.62 8.84
C PRO A 38 -5.37 3.47 8.12
N LYS A 39 -6.20 3.79 7.11
CA LYS A 39 -6.98 2.82 6.33
C LYS A 39 -7.15 3.31 4.88
N PRO A 40 -7.34 2.41 3.91
CA PRO A 40 -7.63 2.80 2.55
C PRO A 40 -8.96 3.55 2.45
N SER A 41 -9.00 4.59 1.63
CA SER A 41 -10.24 5.29 1.29
C SER A 41 -10.11 5.97 -0.08
N PRO A 42 -11.23 6.32 -0.75
CA PRO A 42 -11.20 7.08 -1.99
C PRO A 42 -10.55 8.47 -1.81
N GLU A 43 -9.85 8.92 -2.85
CA GLU A 43 -9.24 10.25 -2.97
C GLU A 43 -9.42 10.73 -4.42
N ASP A 44 -10.50 11.44 -4.71
CA ASP A 44 -10.89 11.77 -6.10
C ASP A 44 -9.90 12.67 -6.84
N LYS A 45 -9.01 13.33 -6.11
CA LYS A 45 -8.10 14.37 -6.62
C LYS A 45 -6.62 13.98 -6.48
N LEU A 46 -6.29 12.68 -6.48
CA LEU A 46 -4.88 12.27 -6.57
C LEU A 46 -4.25 12.85 -7.83
N HIS A 47 -3.04 13.39 -7.69
CA HIS A 47 -2.34 14.13 -8.73
C HIS A 47 -1.68 13.19 -9.75
N ASP A 48 -1.85 13.49 -11.04
CA ASP A 48 -1.13 12.94 -12.19
C ASP A 48 -0.85 11.43 -12.08
N GLN A 49 0.40 11.02 -11.88
CA GLN A 49 0.83 9.61 -11.87
C GLN A 49 0.17 8.81 -10.74
N CYS A 50 -0.30 9.45 -9.67
CA CYS A 50 -0.98 8.80 -8.56
C CYS A 50 -2.50 8.62 -8.81
N SER A 51 -3.06 9.15 -9.89
CA SER A 51 -4.49 9.03 -10.24
C SER A 51 -5.04 7.59 -10.31
N PRO A 52 -4.27 6.56 -10.72
CA PRO A 52 -4.77 5.18 -10.77
C PRO A 52 -5.30 4.66 -9.41
N TRP A 53 -4.78 5.15 -8.28
CA TRP A 53 -5.17 4.72 -6.94
C TRP A 53 -6.41 5.45 -6.37
N ARG A 54 -6.99 6.42 -7.10
CA ARG A 54 -8.06 7.32 -6.59
C ARG A 54 -9.28 6.62 -5.99
N LYS A 55 -9.64 5.44 -6.48
CA LYS A 55 -10.83 4.70 -6.01
C LYS A 55 -10.63 4.14 -4.60
N ASN A 56 -9.39 3.85 -4.21
CA ASN A 56 -9.05 3.27 -2.92
C ASN A 56 -7.54 3.38 -2.69
N SER A 57 -7.10 4.41 -1.95
CA SER A 57 -5.67 4.72 -1.76
C SER A 57 -5.27 4.77 -0.29
N CYS A 58 -3.97 4.63 -0.04
CA CYS A 58 -3.35 4.88 1.27
C CYS A 58 -2.67 6.24 1.38
N CYS A 59 -2.51 6.98 0.29
CA CYS A 59 -1.96 8.33 0.28
C CYS A 59 -3.08 9.39 0.27
N SER A 60 -2.77 10.61 0.72
CA SER A 60 -3.68 11.76 0.61
C SER A 60 -3.46 12.53 -0.71
N VAL A 61 -4.40 13.42 -1.07
CA VAL A 61 -4.18 14.38 -2.17
C VAL A 61 -2.87 15.15 -1.99
N ASN A 62 -2.57 15.64 -0.78
CA ASN A 62 -1.34 16.39 -0.51
C ASN A 62 -0.08 15.52 -0.73
N THR A 63 -0.12 14.27 -0.29
CA THR A 63 0.97 13.30 -0.54
C THR A 63 1.22 13.13 -2.04
N SER A 64 0.15 13.01 -2.84
CA SER A 64 0.27 12.85 -4.29
C SER A 64 0.84 14.08 -5.00
N LEU A 65 0.50 15.29 -4.56
CA LEU A 65 1.09 16.53 -5.08
C LEU A 65 2.60 16.60 -4.80
N GLU A 66 3.02 16.11 -3.64
CA GLU A 66 4.40 16.19 -3.18
C GLU A 66 5.28 15.08 -3.72
N ALA A 67 4.68 13.94 -4.12
CA ALA A 67 5.39 12.91 -4.87
C ALA A 67 5.97 13.44 -6.20
N HIS A 68 5.41 14.54 -6.74
CA HIS A 68 5.82 15.16 -8.00
C HIS A 68 6.77 16.34 -7.82
N LYS A 69 7.13 16.71 -6.57
CA LYS A 69 8.04 17.83 -6.29
C LYS A 69 9.45 17.34 -5.98
N ASP A 70 10.44 18.06 -6.48
CA ASP A 70 11.84 17.88 -6.07
C ASP A 70 12.02 18.35 -4.63
N ILE A 71 12.73 17.57 -3.80
CA ILE A 71 13.01 17.89 -2.39
C ILE A 71 11.70 18.15 -1.59
N SER A 72 10.66 17.36 -1.88
CA SER A 72 9.34 17.50 -1.25
C SER A 72 9.36 17.23 0.26
N TYR A 73 8.31 17.64 0.98
CA TYR A 73 8.30 17.44 2.43
C TYR A 73 8.25 15.97 2.84
N LEU A 74 7.90 15.06 1.92
CA LEU A 74 7.74 13.64 2.21
C LEU A 74 9.00 13.10 2.89
N TYR A 75 10.14 13.28 2.22
CA TYR A 75 11.44 12.82 2.71
C TYR A 75 12.59 13.81 2.45
N ARG A 76 12.31 14.99 1.88
CA ARG A 76 13.33 15.97 1.43
C ARG A 76 14.37 15.32 0.51
N PHE A 77 13.94 14.37 -0.32
CA PHE A 77 14.83 13.62 -1.18
C PHE A 77 15.18 14.43 -2.42
N ASN A 78 16.48 14.54 -2.73
CA ASN A 78 16.96 15.21 -3.92
C ASN A 78 17.19 14.18 -5.04
N TRP A 79 16.28 14.15 -6.03
CA TRP A 79 16.44 13.32 -7.23
C TRP A 79 17.68 13.69 -8.04
N ASP A 80 18.13 14.95 -7.94
CA ASP A 80 19.23 15.50 -8.73
C ASP A 80 20.58 15.50 -7.96
N HIS A 81 20.76 14.59 -6.99
CA HIS A 81 21.96 14.57 -6.12
C HIS A 81 23.28 14.25 -6.85
N CYS A 82 23.21 13.69 -8.07
CA CYS A 82 24.35 13.47 -8.96
C CYS A 82 24.33 14.39 -10.20
N GLY A 83 23.56 15.47 -10.17
CA GLY A 83 23.23 16.30 -11.34
C GLY A 83 21.78 16.10 -11.78
N LYS A 84 21.32 16.90 -12.75
CA LYS A 84 19.91 16.91 -13.18
C LYS A 84 19.49 15.55 -13.72
N MET A 85 18.56 14.89 -13.04
CA MET A 85 18.01 13.60 -13.46
C MET A 85 17.16 13.78 -14.72
N GLU A 86 17.29 12.84 -15.66
CA GLU A 86 16.45 12.84 -16.85
C GLU A 86 14.96 12.66 -16.48
N PRO A 87 14.03 13.42 -17.06
CA PRO A 87 12.59 13.26 -16.80
C PRO A 87 12.08 11.83 -17.05
N ALA A 88 12.62 11.13 -18.06
CA ALA A 88 12.25 9.75 -18.36
C ALA A 88 12.66 8.75 -17.26
N CYS A 89 13.71 9.07 -16.50
CA CYS A 89 14.13 8.34 -15.30
C CYS A 89 13.27 8.78 -14.10
N LYS A 90 13.15 10.09 -13.85
CA LYS A 90 12.43 10.66 -12.69
C LYS A 90 10.98 10.20 -12.61
N ARG A 91 10.28 10.04 -13.74
CA ARG A 91 8.90 9.51 -13.75
C ARG A 91 8.78 8.13 -13.09
N HIS A 92 9.78 7.26 -13.18
CA HIS A 92 9.73 5.94 -12.55
C HIS A 92 9.80 6.04 -11.02
N PHE A 93 10.60 6.97 -10.49
CA PHE A 93 10.65 7.26 -9.06
C PHE A 93 9.36 7.92 -8.54
N ILE A 94 8.73 8.77 -9.35
CA ILE A 94 7.41 9.33 -9.00
C ILE A 94 6.36 8.21 -8.95
N GLN A 95 6.34 7.33 -9.95
CA GLN A 95 5.42 6.18 -9.98
C GLN A 95 5.65 5.23 -8.81
N ASP A 96 6.90 4.97 -8.44
CA ASP A 96 7.29 4.19 -7.26
C ASP A 96 6.79 4.84 -5.97
N THR A 97 6.91 6.17 -5.83
CA THR A 97 6.40 6.91 -4.67
C THR A 97 4.87 6.87 -4.56
N CYS A 98 4.15 6.70 -5.68
CA CYS A 98 2.69 6.57 -5.69
C CYS A 98 2.17 5.17 -5.31
N LEU A 99 3.01 4.12 -5.43
CA LEU A 99 2.65 2.71 -5.21
C LEU A 99 2.63 2.35 -3.71
#